data_AF-A0A7K6UII1-F1
#
_entry.id   AF-A0A7K6UII1-F1
#
_cell.length_a   1.000
_cell.length_b   1.000
_cell.length_c   1.000
_cell.angle_alpha   90.00
_cell.angle_beta   90.00
_cell.angle_gamma   90.00
#
_symmetry.space_group_name_H-M   'P 1'
#
loop_
_entity.id
_entity.type
_entity.pdbx_description
1 polymer ?
#
loop_
_entity_poly.entity_id
_entity_poly.type
_entity_poly.pdbx_seq_one_letter_code
_entity_poly.pdbx_strand_id
1 'polypeptide(L)'
;GRFRYLKECSSKRDAECTCKEGYRCSGDGCARCDQGCGVGQENTGSGCQTCRYGTFNDQPNGSCKNWTKCSANQVLDPGTAAKDVICKHISDNPTLVTPLPTT
;
A
#
# COMPACT_ATOMS: atom_id res chain seq x y z
N GLY A 1 -10.76 -16.39 -19.92
CA GLY A 1 -11.42 -16.19 -18.62
C GLY A 1 -10.55 -15.35 -17.68
N ARG A 2 -11.18 -14.69 -16.70
CA ARG A 2 -10.55 -13.87 -15.64
C ARG A 2 -10.00 -14.70 -14.46
N PHE A 3 -10.46 -15.94 -14.35
CA PHE A 3 -10.03 -16.89 -13.33
C PHE A 3 -8.79 -17.68 -13.75
N ARG A 4 -8.06 -18.19 -12.75
CA ARG A 4 -6.99 -19.19 -12.83
C ARG A 4 -7.12 -20.18 -11.67
N TYR A 5 -6.59 -21.39 -11.84
CA TYR A 5 -6.53 -22.35 -10.72
C TYR A 5 -5.54 -21.86 -9.67
N LEU A 6 -6.01 -21.83 -8.43
CA LEU A 6 -5.17 -21.74 -7.23
C LEU A 6 -4.76 -23.14 -6.77
N LYS A 7 -5.72 -24.07 -6.79
CA LYS A 7 -5.50 -25.50 -6.61
C LYS A 7 -6.31 -26.28 -7.64
N GLU A 8 -5.69 -27.32 -8.22
CA GLU A 8 -6.39 -28.23 -9.12
C GLU A 8 -7.34 -29.16 -8.34
N CYS A 9 -8.35 -29.69 -9.02
CA CYS A 9 -9.25 -30.68 -8.44
C CYS A 9 -8.52 -31.99 -8.17
N SER A 10 -9.02 -32.73 -7.18
CA SER A 10 -8.60 -34.10 -6.88
C SER A 10 -9.83 -34.99 -6.70
N SER A 11 -9.63 -36.30 -6.59
CA SER A 11 -10.74 -37.25 -6.35
C SER A 11 -11.53 -37.00 -5.06
N LYS A 12 -11.01 -36.20 -4.13
CA LYS A 12 -11.64 -35.90 -2.82
C LYS A 12 -11.99 -34.43 -2.61
N ARG A 13 -11.55 -33.52 -3.49
CA ARG A 13 -11.67 -32.07 -3.31
C ARG A 13 -11.88 -31.39 -4.65
N ASP A 14 -12.82 -30.46 -4.69
CA ASP A 14 -13.05 -29.62 -5.86
C ASP A 14 -11.86 -28.66 -6.08
N ALA A 15 -11.75 -28.12 -7.29
CA ALA A 15 -10.72 -27.15 -7.62
C ALA A 15 -10.96 -25.80 -6.91
N GLU A 16 -9.88 -25.15 -6.48
CA GLU A 16 -9.93 -23.80 -5.94
C GLU A 16 -9.50 -22.80 -7.01
N CYS A 17 -10.31 -21.78 -7.26
CA CYS A 17 -10.05 -20.75 -8.25
C CYS A 17 -9.62 -19.43 -7.61
N THR A 18 -8.81 -18.67 -8.32
CA THR A 18 -8.46 -17.28 -7.98
C THR A 18 -8.45 -16.42 -9.24
N CYS A 19 -8.26 -15.11 -9.07
CA CYS A 19 -8.19 -14.18 -10.19
C CYS A 19 -6.79 -14.11 -10.79
N LYS A 20 -6.72 -13.79 -12.08
CA LYS A 20 -5.46 -13.43 -12.75
C LYS A 20 -4.92 -12.10 -12.21
N GLU A 21 -3.65 -11.83 -12.47
CA GLU A 21 -3.05 -10.53 -12.14
C GLU A 21 -3.86 -9.37 -12.76
N GLY A 22 -3.95 -8.27 -12.01
CA GLY A 22 -4.80 -7.13 -12.36
C GLY A 22 -6.27 -7.28 -11.93
N TYR A 23 -6.68 -8.44 -11.40
CA TYR A 23 -8.02 -8.68 -10.89
C TYR A 23 -7.99 -9.12 -9.43
N ARG A 24 -9.07 -8.84 -8.71
CA ARG A 24 -9.25 -9.19 -7.30
C ARG A 24 -10.50 -10.04 -7.12
N CYS A 25 -10.39 -11.04 -6.24
CA CYS A 25 -11.54 -11.83 -5.81
C CYS A 25 -12.59 -10.96 -5.11
N SER A 26 -13.84 -11.09 -5.52
CA SER A 26 -14.98 -10.44 -4.88
C SER A 26 -16.18 -11.39 -4.79
N GLY A 27 -17.02 -11.16 -3.77
CA GLY A 27 -18.09 -12.08 -3.39
C GLY A 27 -17.61 -13.33 -2.66
N ASP A 28 -18.57 -14.13 -2.18
CA ASP A 28 -18.29 -15.33 -1.41
C ASP A 28 -17.50 -16.33 -2.25
N GLY A 29 -16.42 -16.88 -1.68
CA GLY A 29 -15.59 -17.88 -2.34
C GLY A 29 -14.92 -17.41 -3.65
N CYS A 30 -14.69 -16.11 -3.84
CA CYS A 30 -14.17 -15.56 -5.10
C CYS A 30 -15.09 -15.85 -6.30
N ALA A 31 -16.41 -15.79 -6.12
CA ALA A 31 -17.36 -16.01 -7.23
C ALA A 31 -17.20 -15.01 -8.40
N ARG A 32 -16.57 -13.85 -8.16
CA ARG A 32 -16.30 -12.82 -9.17
C ARG A 32 -14.84 -12.36 -9.14
N CYS A 33 -14.36 -11.96 -10.30
CA CYS A 33 -13.07 -11.27 -10.48
C CYS A 33 -13.33 -9.86 -10.94
N ASP A 34 -13.31 -8.93 -9.99
CA ASP A 34 -13.44 -7.50 -10.27
C ASP A 34 -12.07 -6.92 -10.62
N GLN A 35 -12.08 -5.80 -11.35
CA GLN A 35 -10.86 -5.09 -11.69
C GLN A 35 -10.15 -4.67 -10.40
N GLY A 36 -8.84 -4.94 -10.33
CA GLY A 36 -8.01 -4.46 -9.24
C GLY A 36 -7.86 -2.94 -9.26
N CYS A 37 -7.66 -2.34 -8.09
CA CYS A 37 -7.43 -0.90 -7.99
C CYS A 37 -5.97 -0.56 -8.28
N GLY A 38 -5.76 0.56 -8.96
CA GLY A 38 -4.43 1.06 -9.29
C GLY A 38 -3.72 1.70 -8.09
N VAL A 39 -2.48 2.11 -8.32
CA VAL A 39 -1.73 2.97 -7.41
C VAL A 39 -2.53 4.25 -7.14
N GLY A 40 -2.58 4.65 -5.88
CA GLY A 40 -3.34 5.79 -5.38
C GLY A 40 -4.85 5.60 -5.30
N GLN A 41 -5.31 4.35 -5.42
CA GLN A 41 -6.70 3.99 -5.21
C GLN A 41 -6.81 2.87 -4.18
N GLU A 42 -7.96 2.78 -3.52
CA GLU A 42 -8.35 1.65 -2.67
C GLU A 42 -9.72 1.13 -3.07
N ASN A 43 -9.96 -0.15 -2.80
CA ASN A 43 -11.30 -0.70 -2.99
C ASN A 43 -12.17 -0.39 -1.77
N THR A 44 -13.06 0.57 -1.93
CA THR A 44 -14.22 0.74 -1.04
C THR A 44 -15.33 -0.21 -1.53
N GLY A 45 -16.28 -0.64 -0.70
CA GLY A 45 -17.31 -1.61 -1.13
C GLY A 45 -18.09 -1.22 -2.41
N SER A 46 -18.05 0.06 -2.81
CA SER A 46 -18.61 0.63 -4.05
C SER A 46 -17.66 0.61 -5.26
N GLY A 47 -16.43 0.12 -5.11
CA GLY A 47 -15.40 0.05 -6.14
C GLY A 47 -14.12 0.81 -5.79
N CYS A 48 -13.25 0.96 -6.78
CA CYS A 48 -11.98 1.68 -6.63
C CYS A 48 -12.23 3.17 -6.47
N GLN A 49 -11.78 3.72 -5.35
CA GLN A 49 -11.80 5.15 -5.05
C GLN A 49 -10.38 5.66 -4.88
N THR A 50 -10.13 6.88 -5.36
CA THR A 50 -8.85 7.57 -5.13
C THR A 50 -8.66 7.83 -3.64
N CYS A 51 -7.43 7.67 -3.16
CA CYS A 51 -7.08 7.99 -1.78
C CYS A 51 -7.48 9.42 -1.44
N ARG A 52 -8.07 9.58 -0.25
CA ARG A 52 -8.48 10.88 0.27
C ARG A 52 -7.25 11.73 0.55
N TYR A 53 -7.45 13.05 0.58
CA TYR A 53 -6.38 13.96 0.98
C TYR A 53 -5.87 13.61 2.38
N GLY A 54 -4.54 13.56 2.54
CA GLY A 54 -3.91 13.08 3.78
C GLY A 54 -3.56 11.58 3.75
N THR A 55 -3.92 10.85 2.70
CA THR A 55 -3.58 9.42 2.55
C THR A 55 -2.97 9.10 1.19
N PHE A 56 -2.25 7.99 1.11
CA PHE A 56 -1.66 7.46 -0.12
C PHE A 56 -1.72 5.94 -0.20
N ASN A 57 -1.64 5.40 -1.40
CA ASN A 57 -1.40 3.97 -1.64
C ASN A 57 -0.39 3.82 -2.77
N ASP A 58 0.77 3.26 -2.47
CA ASP A 58 1.89 3.05 -3.40
C ASP A 58 1.84 1.70 -4.13
N GLN A 59 0.84 0.86 -3.82
CA GLN A 59 0.73 -0.50 -4.34
C GLN A 59 -0.63 -0.74 -5.03
N PRO A 60 -0.66 -1.51 -6.15
CA PRO A 60 -1.92 -1.96 -6.72
C PRO A 60 -2.66 -2.86 -5.73
N ASN A 61 -3.99 -2.74 -5.68
CA ASN A 61 -4.85 -3.46 -4.74
C ASN A 61 -4.52 -3.26 -3.25
N GLY A 62 -3.72 -2.24 -2.92
CA GLY A 62 -3.47 -1.82 -1.56
C GLY A 62 -4.64 -1.03 -0.94
N SER A 63 -4.46 -0.67 0.33
CA SER A 63 -5.34 0.25 1.06
C SER A 63 -4.64 1.60 1.22
N CYS A 64 -5.41 2.68 1.29
CA CYS A 64 -4.85 4.00 1.53
C CYS A 64 -4.36 4.12 2.99
N LYS A 65 -3.12 4.55 3.15
CA LYS A 65 -2.44 4.77 4.44
C LYS A 65 -2.26 6.27 4.67
N ASN A 66 -2.25 6.71 5.92
CA ASN A 66 -1.99 8.12 6.23
C ASN A 66 -0.60 8.54 5.78
N TRP A 67 -0.47 9.79 5.33
CA TRP A 67 0.83 10.38 5.06
C TRP A 67 1.70 10.45 6.31
N THR A 68 3.00 10.29 6.12
CA THR A 68 4.02 10.59 7.11
C THR A 68 3.92 12.05 7.54
N LYS A 69 3.91 12.29 8.86
CA LYS A 69 3.86 13.63 9.44
C LYS A 69 5.27 14.16 9.62
N CYS A 70 5.64 15.18 8.85
CA CYS A 70 6.86 15.95 9.08
C CYS A 70 6.60 17.09 10.08
N SER A 71 7.64 17.56 10.76
CA SER A 71 7.57 18.83 11.50
C SER A 71 7.33 20.00 10.54
N ALA A 72 6.80 21.11 11.04
CA ALA A 72 6.55 22.30 10.23
C ALA A 72 7.82 22.71 9.46
N ASN A 73 7.67 23.03 8.16
CA ASN A 73 8.75 23.40 7.22
C ASN A 73 9.79 22.31 6.89
N GLN A 74 9.57 21.06 7.32
CA GLN A 74 10.44 19.92 7.01
C GLN A 74 9.89 19.01 5.91
N VAL A 75 8.86 19.42 5.18
CA VAL A 75 8.42 18.68 3.98
C VAL A 75 9.39 18.99 2.83
N LEU A 76 9.98 17.94 2.26
CA LEU A 76 10.79 18.02 1.05
C LEU A 76 9.91 17.83 -0.20
N ASP A 77 9.17 16.73 -0.24
CA ASP A 77 8.19 16.44 -1.28
C ASP A 77 6.79 16.25 -0.68
N PRO A 78 5.76 16.92 -1.21
CA PRO A 78 4.40 16.78 -0.73
C PRO A 78 3.84 15.39 -1.08
N GLY A 79 3.01 14.86 -0.18
CA GLY A 79 2.29 13.63 -0.40
C GLY A 79 1.25 13.77 -1.51
N THR A 80 0.95 12.66 -2.17
CA THR A 80 -0.10 12.54 -3.19
C THR A 80 -0.95 11.31 -2.88
N ALA A 81 -2.01 11.08 -3.66
CA ALA A 81 -2.73 9.81 -3.55
C ALA A 81 -1.83 8.59 -3.81
N ALA A 82 -0.80 8.72 -4.64
CA ALA A 82 0.08 7.61 -5.05
C ALA A 82 1.38 7.49 -4.24
N LYS A 83 1.77 8.53 -3.48
CA LYS A 83 3.07 8.62 -2.82
C LYS A 83 2.96 9.28 -1.46
N ASP A 84 3.78 8.82 -0.53
CA ASP A 84 3.89 9.44 0.79
C ASP A 84 4.60 10.81 0.72
N VAL A 85 4.46 11.59 1.79
CA VAL A 85 5.27 12.78 2.06
C VAL A 85 6.71 12.36 2.34
N ILE A 86 7.67 13.05 1.74
CA ILE A 86 9.10 12.88 2.06
C ILE A 86 9.52 14.03 2.98
N CYS A 87 9.99 13.70 4.18
CA CYS A 87 10.55 14.68 5.11
C CYS A 87 12.03 14.95 4.83
N LYS A 88 12.48 16.17 5.10
CA LYS A 88 13.90 16.49 5.22
C LYS A 88 14.47 15.65 6.37
N HIS A 89 15.39 14.75 6.08
CA HIS A 89 16.20 14.14 7.13
C HIS A 89 17.02 15.25 7.80
N ILE A 90 16.76 15.52 9.09
CA ILE A 90 17.81 16.13 9.90
C ILE A 90 18.84 15.01 10.03
N SER A 91 19.88 15.05 9.20
CA SER A 91 21.09 14.31 9.53
C SER A 91 21.55 14.93 10.84
N ASP A 92 21.25 14.28 11.97
CA ASP A 92 21.94 14.55 13.22
C ASP A 92 23.41 14.31 12.93
N ASN A 93 24.12 15.38 12.59
CA ASN A 93 25.56 15.36 12.41
C ASN A 93 26.12 14.93 13.77
N PRO A 94 26.80 13.77 13.90
CA PRO A 94 27.41 13.38 15.17
C PRO A 94 28.72 14.18 15.32
N THR A 95 28.61 15.50 15.47
CA THR A 95 29.77 16.35 15.75
C THR A 95 29.95 16.49 17.25
N LEU A 96 31.09 15.95 17.69
CA LEU A 96 31.80 16.21 18.94
C LEU A 96 31.16 15.70 20.23
N VAL A 97 31.39 14.42 20.51
CA VAL A 97 31.60 14.00 21.90
C VAL A 97 33.00 14.46 22.29
N THR A 98 33.08 15.62 22.93
CA THR A 98 34.31 16.06 23.63
C THR A 98 34.46 15.21 24.88
N PRO A 99 35.57 14.45 25.07
CA PRO A 99 35.81 13.82 26.36
C PRO A 99 36.19 14.90 27.38
N LEU A 100 35.42 14.98 28.45
CA LEU A 100 35.68 15.81 29.62
C LEU A 100 36.92 15.25 30.36
N PRO A 101 37.92 16.07 30.75
CA PRO A 101 39.05 15.60 31.55
C PRO A 101 38.61 15.43 33.01
N THR A 102 38.84 14.23 33.57
CA THR A 102 38.65 13.95 34.99
C THR A 102 39.92 14.33 35.76
N THR A 103 39.73 15.17 36.78
CA THR A 103 40.71 15.61 37.79
C THR A 103 41.20 14.46 38.66
#